data_AF-A0A0Q0P4B2-F1
#
_entry.id   AF-A0A0Q0P4B2-F1
#
_cell.length_a   1.000
_cell.length_b   1.000
_cell.length_c   1.000
_cell.angle_alpha   90.00
_cell.angle_beta   90.00
_cell.angle_gamma   90.00
#
_symmetry.space_group_name_H-M   'P 1'
#
loop_
_entity.id
_entity.type
_entity.pdbx_description
1 polymer ?
#
loop_
_entity_poly.entity_id
_entity_poly.type
_entity_poly.pdbx_seq_one_letter_code
_entity_poly.pdbx_strand_id
1 'polypeptide(L)'
;MVGAGVIMLFVFAAAFWQSTRHKIEEKPWVLKAALYSLPLPWIAIECGWFVAEYGRQPWTISEVLPTFMSASSLTTSDLWFSIISITVFYSILLVIELFLMFKFARLGPSSLKTGRYHFENQDA
;
A
#
# COMPACT_ATOMS: atom_id res chain seq x y z
N MET A 1 -7.86 -9.70 4.12
CA MET A 1 -8.61 -9.36 2.87
C MET A 1 -10.07 -8.99 3.14
N VAL A 2 -10.97 -9.95 3.45
CA VAL A 2 -12.42 -9.66 3.56
C VAL A 2 -12.75 -8.63 4.64
N GLY A 3 -12.24 -8.79 5.87
CA GLY A 3 -12.48 -7.82 6.94
C GLY A 3 -12.00 -6.41 6.60
N ALA A 4 -10.79 -6.27 6.05
CA ALA A 4 -10.29 -4.99 5.56
C ALA A 4 -11.17 -4.41 4.44
N GLY A 5 -11.64 -5.24 3.51
CA GLY A 5 -12.55 -4.83 2.43
C GLY A 5 -13.88 -4.29 2.97
N VAL A 6 -14.49 -4.96 3.94
CA VAL A 6 -15.74 -4.52 4.57
C VAL A 6 -15.53 -3.20 5.33
N ILE A 7 -14.44 -3.06 6.08
CA ILE A 7 -14.11 -1.81 6.79
C ILE A 7 -13.95 -0.66 5.79
N MET A 8 -13.18 -0.87 4.72
CA MET A 8 -13.00 0.15 3.68
C MET A 8 -14.32 0.52 3.00
N LEU A 9 -15.20 -0.45 2.74
CA LEU A 9 -16.52 -0.19 2.17
C LEU A 9 -17.34 0.76 3.04
N PHE A 10 -17.35 0.55 4.37
CA PHE A 10 -18.05 1.45 5.29
C PHE A 10 -17.42 2.85 5.32
N VAL A 11 -16.10 2.95 5.31
CA VAL A 11 -15.40 4.26 5.26
C VAL A 11 -15.72 5.00 3.97
N PHE A 12 -15.67 4.34 2.82
CA PHE A 12 -16.03 4.93 1.52
C PHE A 12 -17.50 5.34 1.45
N ALA A 13 -18.41 4.49 1.92
CA ALA A 13 -19.83 4.81 1.95
C ALA A 13 -20.12 6.02 2.85
N ALA A 14 -19.48 6.12 4.02
CA ALA A 14 -19.62 7.25 4.92
C ALA A 14 -19.06 8.55 4.33
N ALA A 15 -17.91 8.48 3.65
CA ALA A 15 -17.31 9.62 2.95
C ALA A 15 -18.18 10.08 1.76
N PHE A 16 -18.70 9.14 0.97
CA PHE A 16 -19.60 9.41 -0.14
C PHE A 16 -20.92 10.05 0.31
N TRP A 17 -21.50 9.55 1.40
CA TRP A 17 -22.70 10.14 1.99
C TRP A 17 -22.48 11.58 2.46
N GLN A 18 -21.32 11.90 3.03
CA GLN A 18 -21.01 13.28 3.43
C GLN A 18 -20.75 14.19 2.23
N SER A 19 -20.10 13.66 1.19
CA SER A 19 -19.87 14.38 -0.06
C SER A 19 -21.17 14.75 -0.75
N THR A 20 -22.12 13.82 -0.88
CA THR A 20 -23.45 14.07 -1.49
C THR A 20 -24.32 15.06 -0.70
N ARG A 21 -24.05 15.23 0.60
CA ARG A 21 -24.72 16.21 1.45
C ARG A 21 -23.99 17.55 1.53
N HIS A 22 -22.88 17.72 0.80
CA HIS A 22 -21.98 18.88 0.84
C HIS A 22 -21.48 19.22 2.26
N LYS A 23 -21.35 18.22 3.13
CA LYS A 23 -20.99 18.34 4.56
C LYS A 23 -19.70 17.59 4.86
N ILE A 24 -18.64 17.90 4.12
CA ILE A 24 -17.38 17.15 4.11
C ILE A 24 -16.59 17.35 5.42
N GLU A 25 -16.63 18.55 5.99
CA GLU A 25 -15.82 18.91 7.16
C GLU A 25 -16.56 18.73 8.50
N GLU A 26 -17.88 18.51 8.48
CA GLU A 26 -18.70 18.51 9.70
C GLU A 26 -18.38 17.33 10.64
N LYS A 27 -17.90 16.20 10.11
CA LYS A 27 -17.73 14.96 10.87
C LYS A 27 -16.25 14.54 10.93
N PRO A 28 -15.49 14.98 11.95
CA PRO A 28 -14.04 14.71 12.04
C PRO A 28 -13.71 13.22 12.20
N TRP A 29 -14.65 12.41 12.68
CA TRP A 29 -14.44 10.97 12.80
C TRP A 29 -14.32 10.27 11.44
N VAL A 30 -15.01 10.75 10.39
CA VAL A 30 -14.89 10.18 9.04
C VAL A 30 -13.56 10.56 8.41
N LEU A 31 -13.11 11.79 8.61
CA LEU A 31 -11.79 12.24 8.16
C LEU A 31 -10.67 11.43 8.84
N LYS A 32 -10.77 11.20 10.16
CA LYS A 32 -9.85 10.35 10.91
C LYS A 32 -9.91 8.89 10.44
N ALA A 33 -11.10 8.35 10.21
CA ALA A 33 -11.27 6.99 9.70
C ALA A 33 -10.64 6.82 8.31
N ALA A 34 -10.82 7.80 7.41
CA ALA A 34 -10.17 7.81 6.10
C ALA A 34 -8.63 7.81 6.22
N LEU A 35 -8.07 8.65 7.10
CA LEU A 35 -6.63 8.70 7.35
C LEU A 35 -6.08 7.38 7.90
N TYR A 36 -6.73 6.78 8.89
CA TYR A 36 -6.28 5.51 9.47
C TYR A 36 -6.58 4.30 8.58
N SER A 37 -7.47 4.44 7.59
CA SER A 37 -7.74 3.39 6.61
C SER A 37 -6.66 3.26 5.53
N LEU A 38 -5.74 4.23 5.43
CA LEU A 38 -4.66 4.23 4.43
C LEU A 38 -3.92 2.89 4.32
N PRO A 39 -3.44 2.21 5.37
CA PRO A 39 -2.74 0.94 5.23
C PRO A 39 -3.63 -0.27 4.85
N LEU A 40 -4.96 -0.16 4.97
CA LEU A 40 -5.87 -1.30 4.79
C LEU A 40 -5.88 -1.90 3.37
N PRO A 41 -5.85 -1.12 2.27
CA PRO A 41 -5.76 -1.66 0.92
C PRO A 41 -4.52 -2.53 0.72
N TRP A 42 -3.34 -2.08 1.18
CA TRP A 42 -2.10 -2.84 1.09
C TRP A 42 -2.22 -4.18 1.81
N ILE A 43 -2.68 -4.18 3.07
CA ILE A 43 -2.87 -5.42 3.84
C ILE A 43 -3.91 -6.33 3.15
N ALA A 44 -4.98 -5.76 2.61
CA ALA A 44 -6.02 -6.54 1.94
C ALA A 44 -5.50 -7.26 0.69
N ILE A 45 -4.71 -6.56 -0.12
CA ILE A 45 -4.12 -7.06 -1.38
C ILE A 45 -3.08 -8.13 -1.08
N GLU A 46 -2.14 -7.89 -0.16
CA GLU A 46 -1.11 -8.87 0.22
C GLU A 46 -1.72 -10.16 0.77
N CYS A 47 -2.73 -10.05 1.65
CA CYS A 47 -3.46 -11.22 2.12
C CYS A 47 -4.21 -11.94 0.98
N GLY A 48 -4.75 -11.19 0.01
CA GLY A 48 -5.45 -11.77 -1.14
C GLY A 48 -4.53 -12.59 -2.02
N TRP A 49 -3.37 -12.02 -2.36
CA TRP A 49 -2.31 -12.73 -3.07
C TRP A 49 -1.81 -13.94 -2.31
N PHE A 50 -1.60 -13.83 -1.00
CA PHE A 50 -1.18 -14.97 -0.18
C PHE A 50 -2.20 -16.11 -0.24
N VAL A 51 -3.50 -15.81 -0.06
CA VAL A 51 -4.56 -16.83 -0.13
C VAL A 51 -4.62 -17.47 -1.53
N ALA A 52 -4.46 -16.69 -2.59
CA ALA A 52 -4.51 -17.19 -3.96
C ALA A 52 -3.29 -18.06 -4.30
N GLU A 53 -2.08 -17.58 -4.01
CA GLU A 53 -0.83 -18.28 -4.36
C GLU A 53 -0.56 -19.47 -3.46
N TYR A 54 -0.74 -19.29 -2.14
CA TYR A 54 -0.56 -20.38 -1.20
C TYR A 54 -1.67 -21.42 -1.32
N GLY A 55 -2.90 -21.01 -1.64
CA GLY A 55 -4.01 -21.93 -1.89
C GLY A 55 -3.81 -22.85 -3.09
N ARG A 56 -2.88 -22.51 -4.00
CA ARG A 56 -2.52 -23.32 -5.17
C ARG A 56 -1.42 -24.36 -4.86
N GLN A 57 -0.76 -24.26 -3.71
CA GLN A 57 0.20 -25.29 -3.27
C GLN A 57 -0.53 -26.65 -3.13
N PRO A 58 0.06 -27.77 -3.57
CA PRO A 58 1.47 -27.99 -3.93
C PRO A 58 1.79 -27.83 -5.43
N TRP A 59 0.94 -27.18 -6.21
CA TRP A 59 1.11 -27.06 -7.65
C TRP A 59 1.79 -25.74 -8.05
N THR A 60 2.62 -25.76 -9.10
CA THR A 60 3.03 -24.58 -9.92
C THR A 60 2.04 -24.36 -11.06
N ILE A 61 1.58 -25.44 -11.70
CA ILE A 61 0.47 -25.43 -12.65
C ILE A 61 -0.54 -26.43 -12.11
N SER A 62 -1.74 -25.96 -11.79
CA SER A 62 -2.78 -26.77 -11.14
C SER A 62 -2.96 -28.11 -11.82
N GLU A 63 -2.82 -29.20 -11.06
CA GLU A 63 -2.96 -30.59 -11.52
C GLU A 63 -1.98 -31.05 -12.61
N VAL A 64 -0.98 -30.23 -12.98
CA VAL A 64 -0.03 -30.54 -14.07
C VAL A 64 1.40 -30.59 -13.57
N LEU A 65 1.86 -29.54 -12.90
CA LEU A 65 3.27 -29.40 -12.51
C LEU A 65 3.36 -29.08 -11.01
N PRO A 66 3.84 -30.00 -10.16
CA PRO A 66 4.12 -29.76 -8.75
C PRO A 66 5.27 -28.77 -8.52
N THR A 67 5.21 -28.01 -7.42
CA THR A 67 6.20 -26.97 -7.09
C THR A 67 7.61 -27.51 -6.89
N PHE A 68 7.76 -28.68 -6.28
CA PHE A 68 9.07 -29.30 -6.05
C PHE A 68 9.78 -29.74 -7.35
N MET A 69 9.04 -30.02 -8.43
CA MET A 69 9.63 -30.32 -9.75
C MET A 69 9.85 -29.07 -10.60
N SER A 70 9.25 -27.94 -10.21
CA SER A 70 9.33 -26.69 -10.96
C SER A 70 10.56 -25.84 -10.62
N ALA A 71 11.32 -26.21 -9.60
CA ALA A 71 12.48 -25.44 -9.14
C ALA A 71 13.73 -25.72 -10.00
N SER A 72 14.50 -24.67 -10.30
CA SER A 72 15.80 -24.79 -10.98
C SER A 72 16.85 -25.45 -10.09
N SER A 73 17.75 -26.22 -10.70
CA SER A 73 18.91 -26.81 -10.00
C SER A 73 20.00 -25.77 -9.78
N LEU A 74 19.90 -25.01 -8.69
CA LEU A 74 20.88 -23.99 -8.29
C LEU A 74 21.52 -24.35 -6.94
N THR A 75 22.70 -23.80 -6.69
CA THR A 75 23.34 -23.94 -5.38
C THR A 75 22.61 -23.08 -4.34
N THR A 76 22.58 -23.54 -3.09
CA THR A 76 21.97 -22.81 -1.99
C THR A 76 22.61 -21.43 -1.78
N SER A 77 23.91 -21.28 -2.07
CA SER A 77 24.64 -20.02 -1.99
C SER A 77 24.15 -18.98 -3.01
N ASP A 78 23.91 -19.37 -4.27
CA ASP A 78 23.45 -18.46 -5.31
C ASP A 78 22.04 -17.93 -4.98
N LEU A 79 21.19 -18.82 -4.44
CA LEU A 79 19.83 -18.48 -4.03
C LEU A 79 19.84 -17.45 -2.89
N TRP A 80 20.62 -17.67 -1.83
CA TRP A 80 20.74 -16.70 -0.74
C TRP A 80 21.34 -15.38 -1.18
N PHE A 81 22.38 -15.43 -2.02
CA PHE A 81 23.00 -14.22 -2.55
C PHE A 81 21.98 -13.35 -3.31
N SER A 82 21.16 -13.97 -4.17
CA SER A 82 20.13 -13.25 -4.92
C SER A 82 19.02 -12.69 -4.03
N ILE A 83 18.48 -13.49 -3.10
CA ILE A 83 17.42 -13.06 -2.17
C ILE A 83 17.90 -11.88 -1.32
N ILE A 84 19.10 -11.98 -0.74
CA ILE A 84 19.65 -10.91 0.09
C ILE A 84 19.88 -9.65 -0.76
N SER A 85 20.51 -9.79 -1.92
CA SER A 85 20.79 -8.65 -2.80
C SER A 85 19.52 -7.91 -3.22
N ILE A 86 18.49 -8.63 -3.66
CA ILE A 86 17.21 -8.05 -4.09
C ILE A 86 16.48 -7.44 -2.88
N THR A 87 16.45 -8.14 -1.75
CA THR A 87 15.77 -7.65 -0.54
C THR A 87 16.40 -6.37 -0.02
N VAL A 88 17.74 -6.29 0.05
CA VAL A 88 18.47 -5.09 0.47
C VAL A 88 18.19 -3.95 -0.50
N PHE A 89 18.28 -4.20 -1.80
CA PHE A 89 18.02 -3.19 -2.82
C PHE A 89 16.60 -2.61 -2.71
N TYR A 90 15.57 -3.46 -2.64
CA TYR A 90 14.18 -3.01 -2.50
C TYR A 90 13.91 -2.35 -1.14
N SER A 91 14.59 -2.76 -0.07
CA SER A 91 14.47 -2.11 1.23
C SER A 91 15.01 -0.68 1.21
N ILE A 92 16.14 -0.44 0.53
CA ILE A 92 16.69 0.91 0.35
C ILE A 92 15.69 1.78 -0.44
N LEU A 93 15.15 1.26 -1.54
CA LEU A 93 14.16 1.98 -2.34
C LEU A 93 12.91 2.32 -1.53
N LEU A 94 12.40 1.36 -0.74
CA LEU A 94 11.24 1.57 0.13
C LEU A 94 11.48 2.70 1.14
N VAL A 95 12.66 2.75 1.77
CA VAL A 95 12.99 3.82 2.73
C VAL A 95 13.02 5.19 2.04
N ILE A 96 13.63 5.28 0.86
CA ILE A 96 13.69 6.53 0.08
C ILE A 96 12.28 6.97 -0.34
N GLU A 97 11.48 6.04 -0.86
CA GLU A 97 10.11 6.30 -1.30
C GLU A 97 9.24 6.80 -0.13
N LEU A 98 9.24 6.08 1.01
CA LEU A 98 8.47 6.47 2.18
C LEU A 98 8.90 7.85 2.68
N PHE A 99 10.21 8.13 2.72
CA PHE A 99 10.72 9.44 3.10
C PHE A 99 10.18 10.55 2.20
N LEU A 100 10.26 10.37 0.87
CA LEU A 100 9.77 11.35 -0.09
C LEU A 100 8.25 11.50 -0.01
N MET A 101 7.51 10.40 0.07
CA MET A 101 6.06 10.41 0.17
C MET A 101 5.59 11.15 1.43
N PHE A 102 6.16 10.87 2.60
CA PHE A 102 5.83 11.60 3.83
C PHE A 102 6.24 13.07 3.78
N LYS A 103 7.41 13.38 3.22
CA LYS A 103 7.90 14.76 3.08
C LYS A 103 6.92 15.60 2.24
N PHE A 104 6.58 15.13 1.04
CA PHE A 104 5.71 15.87 0.13
C PHE A 104 4.23 15.85 0.56
N ALA A 105 3.74 14.74 1.12
CA ALA A 105 2.38 14.70 1.67
C ALA A 105 2.18 15.70 2.82
N ARG A 106 3.20 15.94 3.66
CA ARG A 106 3.14 16.95 4.74
C ARG A 106 3.29 18.38 4.24
N LEU A 107 4.09 18.63 3.20
CA LEU A 107 4.19 19.94 2.54
C LEU A 107 2.89 20.33 1.83
N GLY A 108 2.16 19.33 1.33
CA GLY A 108 0.94 19.53 0.57
C GLY A 108 1.19 20.32 -0.72
N PRO A 109 0.25 21.18 -1.16
CA PRO A 109 0.35 21.88 -2.43
C PRO A 109 1.44 22.97 -2.47
N SER A 110 1.98 23.36 -1.32
CA SER A 110 3.08 24.31 -1.20
C SER A 110 4.41 23.81 -1.81
N SER A 111 4.48 22.53 -2.16
CA SER A 111 5.59 21.96 -2.94
C SER A 111 5.67 22.50 -4.37
N LEU A 112 4.58 23.09 -4.88
CA LEU A 112 4.47 23.58 -6.26
C LEU A 112 4.99 25.02 -6.45
N LYS A 113 5.24 25.77 -5.37
CA LYS A 113 5.79 27.15 -5.38
C LYS A 113 4.98 28.12 -6.25
N THR A 114 3.66 28.14 -6.09
CA THR A 114 2.77 29.00 -6.91
C THR A 114 2.43 30.36 -6.30
N GLY A 115 2.85 30.63 -5.07
CA GLY A 115 2.55 31.84 -4.29
C GLY A 115 1.12 31.89 -3.74
N ARG A 116 0.43 30.76 -3.64
CA ARG A 116 -1.02 30.69 -3.30
C ARG A 116 -1.34 29.80 -2.11
N TYR A 117 -0.38 29.03 -1.62
CA TYR A 117 -0.62 27.99 -0.61
C TYR A 117 -0.13 28.39 0.79
N HIS A 118 -0.61 27.65 1.79
CA HIS A 118 -0.44 27.97 3.22
C HIS A 118 1.02 28.22 3.63
N PHE A 119 1.98 27.41 3.15
CA PHE A 119 3.40 27.57 3.51
C PHE A 119 4.18 28.50 2.56
N GLU A 120 3.55 29.07 1.52
CA GLU A 120 4.19 30.02 0.60
C GLU A 120 3.93 31.48 1.03
N ASN A 121 2.84 31.73 1.76
CA ASN A 121 2.43 33.07 2.20
C ASN A 121 3.02 33.47 3.56
N GLN A 122 3.76 32.60 4.23
CA GLN A 122 4.37 32.88 5.55
C GLN A 122 5.74 33.59 5.43
N ASP A 123 6.32 33.64 4.22
CA ASP A 123 7.60 34.30 3.93
C ASP A 123 7.42 35.76 3.44
N ALA A 124 6.22 36.35 3.62
CA ALA A 124 5.88 37.74 3.27
C ALA A 124 5.62 38.61 4.50
#